data_AF-A0A7W0KZ46-F1
#
_entry.id   AF-A0A7W0KZ46-F1
#
_cell.length_a   1.000
_cell.length_b   1.000
_cell.length_c   1.000
_cell.angle_alpha   90.00
_cell.angle_beta   90.00
_cell.angle_gamma   90.00
#
_symmetry.space_group_name_H-M   'P 1'
#
loop_
_entity.id
_entity.type
_entity.pdbx_description
1 polymer ?
#
loop_
_entity_poly.entity_id
_entity_poly.type
_entity_poly.pdbx_seq_one_letter_code
_entity_poly.pdbx_strand_id
1 'polypeptide(L)'
;MTRSPAAEQFPGTVGTRGRRRRRQGFEFTRTNVAHGTTLYTDGEASYRGIARRLQLRHEPVNLVASRRHASEALPAVHQVASLLKRWLAGTLHDGQSAEHLAYYLDEYTFRFNRRRSRSRGLLWFRLVQQAVNTDPHPLAVLTTTSSGHGS
;
A
#
# COMPACT_ATOMS: atom_id res chain seq x y z
N MET A 1 -33.91 -13.91 -38.28
CA MET A 1 -32.44 -13.74 -38.40
C MET A 1 -32.13 -12.25 -38.32
N THR A 2 -31.47 -11.66 -37.35
CA THR A 2 -30.92 -12.07 -36.03
C THR A 2 -30.69 -10.72 -35.34
N ARG A 3 -31.45 -10.41 -34.28
CA ARG A 3 -31.18 -9.21 -33.47
C ARG A 3 -29.92 -9.49 -32.63
N SER A 4 -28.87 -8.68 -32.81
CA SER A 4 -27.74 -8.63 -31.88
C SER A 4 -28.23 -8.15 -30.51
N PRO A 5 -27.87 -8.81 -29.39
CA PRO A 5 -28.19 -8.29 -28.08
C PRO A 5 -27.16 -7.26 -27.63
N ALA A 6 -27.67 -6.35 -26.80
CA ALA A 6 -27.00 -5.20 -26.23
C ALA A 6 -25.73 -5.57 -25.44
N ALA A 7 -24.73 -4.71 -25.56
CA ALA A 7 -23.63 -4.63 -24.61
C ALA A 7 -24.19 -4.15 -23.26
N GLU A 8 -24.28 -5.09 -22.32
CA GLU A 8 -24.64 -4.85 -20.93
C GLU A 8 -23.52 -4.02 -20.28
N GLN A 9 -23.80 -2.74 -20.07
CA GLN A 9 -22.91 -1.79 -19.42
C GLN A 9 -22.86 -2.09 -17.93
N PHE A 10 -21.75 -2.64 -17.45
CA PHE A 10 -21.45 -2.73 -16.02
C PHE A 10 -21.44 -1.33 -15.39
N PRO A 11 -22.31 -1.02 -14.40
CA PRO A 11 -22.33 0.29 -13.76
C PRO A 11 -21.25 0.38 -12.67
N GLY A 12 -19.99 0.45 -13.09
CA GLY A 12 -18.88 0.84 -12.22
C GLY A 12 -18.68 2.34 -12.27
N THR A 13 -19.30 3.09 -11.35
CA THR A 13 -19.14 4.55 -11.25
C THR A 13 -17.66 4.93 -11.10
N VAL A 14 -17.05 5.44 -12.17
CA VAL A 14 -15.64 5.86 -12.26
C VAL A 14 -15.29 6.95 -11.21
N GLY A 15 -16.28 7.66 -10.66
CA GLY A 15 -16.10 8.72 -9.67
C GLY A 15 -15.84 8.29 -8.21
N THR A 16 -16.25 7.08 -7.79
CA THR A 16 -16.19 6.68 -6.37
C THR A 16 -14.80 6.21 -5.94
N ARG A 17 -14.08 5.51 -6.83
CA ARG A 17 -12.74 4.95 -6.56
C ARG A 17 -11.69 6.04 -6.34
N GLY A 18 -11.75 7.12 -7.13
CA GLY A 18 -10.84 8.26 -7.01
C GLY A 18 -11.00 9.03 -5.70
N ARG A 19 -12.25 9.25 -5.25
CA ARG A 19 -12.53 9.92 -3.96
C ARG A 19 -12.04 9.10 -2.77
N ARG A 20 -12.26 7.78 -2.78
CA ARG A 20 -11.77 6.89 -1.71
C ARG A 20 -10.24 6.90 -1.60
N ARG A 21 -9.52 6.79 -2.72
CA ARG A 21 -8.04 6.84 -2.74
C ARG A 21 -7.50 8.15 -2.17
N ARG A 22 -8.06 9.29 -2.58
CA ARG A 22 -7.63 10.62 -2.08
C ARG A 22 -7.86 10.78 -0.57
N ARG A 23 -8.99 10.28 -0.06
CA ARG A 23 -9.29 10.31 1.37
C ARG A 23 -8.32 9.43 2.17
N GLN A 24 -8.07 8.21 1.70
CA GLN A 24 -7.12 7.30 2.36
C GLN A 24 -5.70 7.89 2.37
N GLY A 25 -5.23 8.45 1.25
CA GLY A 25 -3.94 9.12 1.19
C GLY A 25 -3.84 10.28 2.19
N PHE A 26 -4.88 11.11 2.28
CA PHE A 26 -4.93 12.20 3.24
C PHE A 26 -4.84 11.72 4.70
N GLU A 27 -5.66 10.75 5.10
CA GLU A 27 -5.64 10.22 6.48
C GLU A 27 -4.32 9.54 6.83
N PHE A 28 -3.75 8.80 5.87
CA PHE A 28 -2.46 8.16 6.02
C PHE A 28 -1.35 9.21 6.27
N THR A 29 -1.28 10.25 5.44
CA THR A 29 -0.29 11.33 5.61
C THR A 29 -0.51 12.06 6.93
N ARG A 30 -1.76 12.39 7.28
CA ARG A 30 -2.11 13.07 8.54
C ARG A 30 -1.63 12.31 9.77
N THR A 31 -1.73 10.97 9.74
CA THR A 31 -1.39 10.12 10.88
C THR A 31 0.11 9.88 11.02
N ASN A 32 0.84 9.87 9.91
CA ASN A 32 2.23 9.39 9.88
C ASN A 32 3.28 10.48 9.64
N VAL A 33 2.87 11.70 9.27
CA VAL A 33 3.80 12.78 8.93
C VAL A 33 3.71 13.89 9.97
N ALA A 34 4.84 14.23 10.57
CA ALA A 34 4.94 15.31 11.54
C ALA A 34 4.76 16.69 10.87
N HIS A 35 4.23 17.66 11.62
CA HIS A 35 4.18 19.05 11.19
C HIS A 35 5.59 19.59 10.85
N GLY A 36 5.66 20.47 9.84
CA GLY A 36 6.93 21.02 9.36
C GLY A 36 7.73 20.10 8.42
N THR A 37 7.25 18.88 8.15
CA THR A 37 7.89 17.96 7.19
C THR A 37 7.82 18.52 5.77
N THR A 38 8.89 18.30 5.01
CA THR A 38 8.91 18.55 3.57
C THR A 38 8.53 17.27 2.81
N LEU A 39 7.47 17.36 2.02
CA LEU A 39 6.95 16.29 1.18
C LEU A 39 7.60 16.35 -0.20
N TYR A 40 8.38 15.32 -0.54
CA TYR A 40 8.96 15.13 -1.88
C TYR A 40 8.13 14.12 -2.68
N THR A 41 7.70 14.49 -3.90
CA THR A 41 6.81 13.66 -4.75
C THR A 41 7.19 13.75 -6.22
N ASP A 42 6.62 12.89 -7.07
CA ASP A 42 6.75 12.93 -8.54
C ASP A 42 5.95 14.06 -9.23
N GLY A 43 5.20 14.85 -8.46
CA GLY A 43 4.43 15.99 -8.96
C GLY A 43 2.98 15.68 -9.32
N GLU A 44 2.48 14.48 -9.02
CA GLU A 44 1.06 14.16 -9.21
C GLU A 44 0.15 15.10 -8.38
N ALA A 45 -0.96 15.50 -8.99
CA ALA A 45 -1.79 16.62 -8.50
C ALA A 45 -2.47 16.35 -7.14
N SER A 46 -2.71 15.09 -6.77
CA SER A 46 -3.36 14.74 -5.50
C SER A 46 -2.51 15.13 -4.28
N TYR A 47 -1.18 15.10 -4.40
CA TYR A 47 -0.28 15.51 -3.32
C TYR A 47 -0.38 17.00 -2.98
N ARG A 48 -0.63 17.86 -3.98
CA ARG A 48 -0.79 19.31 -3.76
C ARG A 48 -1.95 19.61 -2.81
N GLY A 49 -3.07 18.88 -2.97
CA GLY A 49 -4.24 19.03 -2.10
C GLY A 49 -3.96 18.56 -0.67
N ILE A 50 -3.23 17.45 -0.52
CA ILE A 50 -2.84 16.91 0.80
C ILE A 50 -1.89 17.88 1.51
N ALA A 51 -0.83 18.34 0.83
CA ALA A 51 0.16 19.24 1.41
C ALA A 51 -0.46 20.56 1.87
N ARG A 52 -1.34 21.16 1.05
CA ARG A 52 -2.06 22.39 1.42
C ARG A 52 -2.90 22.20 2.67
N ARG A 53 -3.66 21.09 2.75
CA ARG A 53 -4.58 20.84 3.87
C ARG A 53 -3.85 20.49 5.17
N LEU A 54 -2.68 19.86 5.08
CA LEU A 54 -1.84 19.50 6.22
C LEU A 54 -0.76 20.55 6.55
N GLN A 55 -0.71 21.65 5.80
CA GLN A 55 0.29 22.72 5.94
C GLN A 55 1.74 22.20 5.87
N LEU A 56 1.98 21.26 4.95
CA LEU A 56 3.31 20.69 4.68
C LEU A 56 4.01 21.49 3.58
N ARG A 57 5.33 21.61 3.67
CA ARG A 57 6.13 22.09 2.53
C ARG A 57 6.10 21.01 1.45
N HIS A 58 5.79 21.37 0.21
CA HIS A 58 5.70 20.43 -0.91
C HIS A 58 6.72 20.77 -1.98
N GLU A 59 7.66 19.86 -2.23
CA GLU A 59 8.70 19.99 -3.25
C GLU A 59 8.51 18.89 -4.30
N PRO A 60 7.68 19.14 -5.34
CA PRO A 60 7.47 18.18 -6.42
C PRO A 60 8.70 18.11 -7.33
N VAL A 61 9.18 16.90 -7.59
CA VAL A 61 10.23 16.62 -8.57
C VAL A 61 9.57 16.32 -9.90
N ASN A 62 9.68 17.24 -10.85
CA ASN A 62 9.17 17.03 -12.19
C ASN A 62 10.08 16.08 -12.97
N LEU A 63 9.71 14.79 -13.00
CA LEU A 63 10.48 13.74 -13.68
C LEU A 63 10.69 14.06 -15.17
N VAL A 64 9.65 14.53 -15.86
CA VAL A 64 9.69 14.83 -17.30
C VAL A 64 10.62 16.01 -17.60
N ALA A 65 10.53 17.10 -16.83
CA ALA A 65 11.38 18.27 -17.04
C ALA A 65 12.83 18.06 -16.58
N SER A 66 13.03 17.21 -15.56
CA SER A 66 14.37 16.98 -14.99
C SER A 66 15.31 16.19 -15.90
N ARG A 67 14.77 15.47 -16.90
CA ARG A 67 15.51 14.48 -17.72
C ARG A 67 16.28 13.42 -16.92
N ARG A 68 16.03 13.31 -15.60
CA ARG A 68 16.63 12.33 -14.72
C ARG A 68 15.79 11.06 -14.71
N HIS A 69 16.44 9.91 -14.55
CA HIS A 69 15.72 8.67 -14.28
C HIS A 69 15.00 8.75 -12.92
N ALA A 70 13.88 8.04 -12.76
CA ALA A 70 13.13 8.03 -11.50
C ALA A 70 13.98 7.58 -10.29
N SER A 71 14.98 6.72 -10.53
CA SER A 71 15.98 6.29 -9.55
C SER A 71 16.89 7.41 -9.05
N GLU A 72 17.14 8.43 -9.88
CA GLU A 72 17.97 9.60 -9.54
C GLU A 72 17.14 10.72 -8.92
N ALA A 73 15.91 10.88 -9.38
CA ALA A 73 14.99 11.92 -8.94
C ALA A 73 14.34 11.61 -7.59
N LEU A 74 13.99 10.34 -7.34
CA LEU A 74 13.37 9.88 -6.09
C LEU A 74 14.04 8.59 -5.60
N PRO A 75 15.33 8.65 -5.22
CA PRO A 75 16.13 7.46 -4.91
C PRO A 75 15.53 6.62 -3.77
N ALA A 76 15.00 7.27 -2.73
CA ALA A 76 14.39 6.56 -1.60
C ALA A 76 13.14 5.76 -2.02
N VAL A 77 12.23 6.38 -2.79
CA VAL A 77 11.01 5.72 -3.28
C VAL A 77 11.37 4.58 -4.24
N HIS A 78 12.32 4.83 -5.14
CA HIS A 78 12.79 3.82 -6.07
C HIS A 78 13.41 2.62 -5.34
N GLN A 79 14.24 2.85 -4.32
CA GLN A 79 14.82 1.78 -3.51
C GLN A 79 13.74 0.93 -2.82
N VAL A 80 12.74 1.56 -2.19
CA VAL A 80 11.64 0.84 -1.54
C VAL A 80 10.87 -0.01 -2.56
N ALA A 81 10.57 0.53 -3.73
CA ALA A 81 9.86 -0.21 -4.78
C ALA A 81 10.69 -1.38 -5.34
N SER A 82 11.99 -1.17 -5.59
CA SER A 82 12.90 -2.19 -6.11
C SER A 82 13.12 -3.32 -5.10
N LEU A 83 13.22 -3.00 -3.81
CA LEU A 83 13.31 -4.01 -2.73
C LEU A 83 12.02 -4.81 -2.56
N LEU A 84 10.86 -4.16 -2.67
CA LEU A 84 9.57 -4.85 -2.66
C LEU A 84 9.47 -5.86 -3.81
N LYS A 85 9.78 -5.44 -5.04
CA LYS A 85 9.77 -6.31 -6.22
C LYS A 85 10.69 -7.52 -6.02
N ARG A 86 11.92 -7.28 -5.55
CA ARG A 86 12.88 -8.35 -5.27
C ARG A 86 12.38 -9.31 -4.18
N TRP A 87 11.76 -8.78 -3.14
CA TRP A 87 11.21 -9.60 -2.05
C TRP A 87 10.04 -10.47 -2.54
N LEU A 88 9.12 -9.93 -3.33
CA LEU A 88 8.02 -10.68 -3.94
C LEU A 88 8.57 -11.81 -4.84
N ALA A 89 9.46 -11.49 -5.78
CA ALA A 89 10.04 -12.49 -6.69
C ALA A 89 10.85 -13.56 -5.94
N GLY A 90 11.59 -13.18 -4.90
CA GLY A 90 12.44 -14.12 -4.15
C GLY A 90 11.69 -14.95 -3.10
N THR A 91 10.82 -14.33 -2.31
CA THR A 91 10.14 -14.99 -1.18
C THR A 91 8.85 -15.66 -1.59
N LEU A 92 8.11 -15.08 -2.54
CA LEU A 92 6.87 -15.65 -3.04
C LEU A 92 7.07 -16.40 -4.36
N HIS A 93 8.29 -16.42 -4.93
CA HIS A 93 8.59 -17.06 -6.21
C HIS A 93 7.63 -16.63 -7.33
N ASP A 94 7.30 -15.33 -7.35
CA ASP A 94 6.30 -14.71 -8.23
C ASP A 94 4.86 -15.27 -8.09
N GLY A 95 4.61 -16.08 -7.06
CA GLY A 95 3.30 -16.67 -6.70
C GLY A 95 2.37 -15.74 -5.92
N GLN A 96 2.52 -14.41 -6.06
CA GLN A 96 1.64 -13.47 -5.37
C GLN A 96 0.19 -13.58 -5.88
N SER A 97 -0.74 -13.77 -4.95
CA SER A 97 -2.17 -13.57 -5.17
C SER A 97 -2.56 -12.10 -4.95
N ALA A 98 -3.39 -11.55 -5.85
CA ALA A 98 -3.97 -10.22 -5.67
C ALA A 98 -4.88 -10.15 -4.43
N GLU A 99 -5.48 -11.27 -4.03
CA GLU A 99 -6.31 -11.40 -2.83
C GLU A 99 -5.53 -11.11 -1.55
N HIS A 100 -4.27 -11.56 -1.49
CA HIS A 100 -3.42 -11.43 -0.30
C HIS A 100 -2.45 -10.26 -0.38
N LEU A 101 -2.58 -9.37 -1.38
CA LEU A 101 -1.66 -8.26 -1.59
C LEU A 101 -1.51 -7.35 -0.36
N ALA A 102 -2.60 -7.09 0.36
CA ALA A 102 -2.56 -6.28 1.59
C ALA A 102 -1.65 -6.93 2.66
N TYR A 103 -1.82 -8.24 2.87
CA TYR A 103 -1.00 -9.00 3.81
C TYR A 103 0.48 -9.00 3.42
N TYR A 104 0.79 -9.19 2.13
CA TYR A 104 2.17 -9.13 1.64
C TYR A 104 2.82 -7.76 1.85
N LEU A 105 2.05 -6.67 1.67
CA LEU A 105 2.56 -5.31 1.91
C LEU A 105 2.79 -5.02 3.40
N ASP A 106 1.93 -5.55 4.28
CA ASP A 106 2.12 -5.45 5.73
C ASP A 106 3.37 -6.23 6.18
N GLU A 107 3.56 -7.46 5.69
CA GLU A 107 4.77 -8.24 5.97
C GLU A 107 6.02 -7.54 5.45
N TYR A 108 5.99 -7.04 4.22
CA TYR A 108 7.11 -6.29 3.65
C TYR A 108 7.44 -5.06 4.51
N THR A 109 6.44 -4.28 4.90
CA THR A 109 6.62 -3.08 5.73
C THR A 109 7.24 -3.45 7.08
N PHE A 110 6.77 -4.53 7.70
CA PHE A 110 7.33 -5.05 8.94
C PHE A 110 8.82 -5.41 8.79
N ARG A 111 9.17 -6.18 7.76
CA ARG A 111 10.55 -6.62 7.49
C ARG A 111 11.45 -5.44 7.17
N PHE A 112 10.98 -4.54 6.31
CA PHE A 112 11.72 -3.36 5.89
C PHE A 112 12.02 -2.45 7.09
N ASN A 113 11.03 -2.12 7.90
CA ASN A 113 11.20 -1.23 9.05
C ASN A 113 12.09 -1.82 10.15
N ARG A 114 12.19 -3.16 10.24
CA ARG A 114 13.04 -3.85 11.23
C ARG A 114 14.36 -4.40 10.70
N ARG A 115 14.72 -4.13 9.43
CA ARG A 115 15.91 -4.73 8.79
C ARG A 115 17.24 -4.47 9.52
N ARG A 116 17.33 -3.41 10.32
CA ARG A 116 18.51 -3.08 11.14
C ARG A 116 18.34 -3.41 12.63
N SER A 117 17.22 -4.01 13.02
CA SER A 117 16.98 -4.40 14.41
C SER A 117 17.97 -5.50 14.81
N ARG A 118 18.76 -5.24 15.86
CA ARG A 118 19.66 -6.24 16.45
C ARG A 118 18.91 -7.32 17.23
N SER A 119 17.64 -7.06 17.57
CA SER A 119 16.77 -7.96 18.33
C SER A 119 15.81 -8.70 17.39
N ARG A 120 16.35 -9.63 16.58
CA ARG A 120 15.58 -10.43 15.62
C ARG A 120 14.47 -11.27 16.28
N GLY A 121 14.66 -11.67 17.54
CA GLY A 121 13.69 -12.44 18.34
C GLY A 121 12.42 -11.69 18.76
N LEU A 122 12.37 -10.35 18.62
CA LEU A 122 11.18 -9.58 19.01
C LEU A 122 9.95 -9.84 18.11
N LEU A 123 10.13 -10.45 16.92
CA LEU A 123 8.98 -10.94 16.14
C LEU A 123 8.30 -12.11 16.86
N TRP A 124 9.09 -13.11 17.28
CA TRP A 124 8.58 -14.24 18.05
C TRP A 124 7.92 -13.76 19.34
N PHE A 125 8.58 -12.88 20.11
CA PHE A 125 7.99 -12.32 21.32
C PHE A 125 6.69 -11.55 21.06
N ARG A 126 6.60 -10.78 19.97
CA ARG A 126 5.34 -10.10 19.64
C ARG A 126 4.26 -11.06 19.16
N LEU A 127 4.59 -12.10 18.40
CA LEU A 127 3.64 -13.13 18.00
C LEU A 127 3.11 -13.88 19.22
N VAL A 128 3.99 -14.26 20.15
CA VAL A 128 3.59 -14.87 21.44
C VAL A 128 2.74 -13.90 22.24
N GLN A 129 3.13 -12.63 22.36
CA GLN A 129 2.36 -11.63 23.10
C GLN A 129 0.98 -11.40 22.47
N GLN A 130 0.86 -11.42 21.14
CA GLN A 130 -0.43 -11.34 20.46
C GLN A 130 -1.25 -12.63 20.64
N ALA A 131 -0.62 -13.80 20.56
CA ALA A 131 -1.28 -15.08 20.78
C ALA A 131 -1.80 -15.24 22.21
N VAL A 132 -1.07 -14.73 23.21
CA VAL A 132 -1.51 -14.69 24.61
C VAL A 132 -2.66 -13.69 24.82
N ASN A 133 -2.65 -12.57 24.10
CA ASN A 133 -3.68 -11.54 24.22
C ASN A 133 -4.91 -11.78 23.32
N THR A 134 -4.91 -12.83 22.50
CA THR A 134 -6.02 -13.19 21.62
C THR A 134 -6.69 -14.43 22.20
N ASP A 135 -8.01 -14.40 22.36
CA ASP A 135 -8.75 -15.58 22.81
C ASP A 135 -8.57 -16.75 21.84
N PRO A 136 -8.54 -18.00 22.33
CA PRO A 136 -8.41 -19.16 21.46
C PRO A 136 -9.63 -19.25 20.53
N HIS A 137 -9.38 -19.17 19.23
CA HIS A 137 -10.41 -19.31 18.20
C HIS A 137 -10.32 -20.70 17.55
N PRO A 138 -11.44 -21.45 17.44
CA PRO A 138 -11.45 -22.72 16.72
C PRO A 138 -10.98 -22.54 15.27
N LEU A 139 -10.22 -23.51 14.75
CA LEU A 139 -9.67 -23.46 13.38
C LEU A 139 -10.73 -23.18 12.32
N ALA A 140 -11.93 -23.75 12.47
CA ALA A 140 -13.05 -23.52 11.58
C ALA A 140 -13.47 -22.04 11.49
N VAL A 141 -13.36 -21.28 12.58
CA VAL A 141 -13.69 -19.84 12.60
C VAL A 141 -12.66 -19.05 11.78
N LEU A 142 -11.39 -19.42 11.87
CA LEU A 142 -10.28 -18.74 11.19
C LEU A 142 -10.26 -19.01 9.67
N THR A 143 -10.76 -20.16 9.23
CA THR A 143 -10.76 -20.55 7.80
C THR A 143 -12.04 -20.18 7.05
N THR A 144 -13.10 -19.75 7.74
CA THR A 144 -14.41 -19.45 7.11
C THR A 144 -14.45 -18.07 6.44
N THR A 145 -13.48 -17.19 6.68
CA THR A 145 -13.51 -15.78 6.20
C THR A 145 -13.02 -15.57 4.76
N SER A 146 -13.01 -16.58 3.89
CA SER A 146 -12.62 -16.42 2.46
C SER A 146 -13.66 -16.89 1.44
N SER A 147 -14.90 -17.16 1.85
CA SER A 147 -15.95 -17.65 0.94
C SER A 147 -17.21 -16.78 1.03
N GLY A 148 -17.11 -15.52 0.62
CA GLY A 148 -18.23 -14.58 0.71
C GLY A 148 -18.08 -13.34 -0.16
N HIS A 149 -17.88 -13.51 -1.47
CA HIS A 149 -18.28 -12.52 -2.47
C HIS A 149 -19.09 -13.25 -3.53
N GLY A 150 -20.40 -13.37 -3.27
CA GLY A 150 -21.39 -13.86 -4.21
C GLY A 150 -22.42 -12.77 -4.47
N SER A 151 -22.82 -12.75 -5.75
CA SER A 151 -24.05 -12.16 -6.32
C SER A 151 -24.02 -10.69 -6.71
#